data_AF-A0A7J4M7X8-F1
#
_entry.id   AF-A0A7J4M7X8-F1
#
_cell.length_a   1.000
_cell.length_b   1.000
_cell.length_c   1.000
_cell.angle_alpha   90.00
_cell.angle_beta   90.00
_cell.angle_gamma   90.00
#
_symmetry.space_group_name_H-M   'P 1'
#
loop_
_entity.id
_entity.type
_entity.pdbx_description
1 polymer ?
#
loop_
_entity_poly.entity_id
_entity_poly.type
_entity_poly.pdbx_seq_one_letter_code
_entity_poly.pdbx_strand_id
1 'polypeptide(L)'
;IVILILTEQKKISATIVILLSGFLGLVVLNFDLKEPLLPLLSGLFGSSSLILTIKNNVQIPKQEFTSSKINYFKPILGSLIASPLCGFLPGLGSSQAAVLGNTVAKTDKKSFLFLLGLTNFLVMGFSFLSVYTISKGRTGVAVAVQTILGEINKKELFLLLIVILISGIIAFFLTKKLAKIIATKINEINYLKIALFTLILLSILTLLVSGFMGILILIASTFTGIYCISLNVKRTNMMGSLILPTILFYFGLG
;
A
#
# COMPACT_ATOMS: atom_id res chain seq x y z
N ILE A 1 -6.07 7.30 -12.41
CA ILE A 1 -4.81 7.72 -13.09
C ILE A 1 -4.68 9.24 -13.20
N VAL A 2 -5.62 9.94 -13.84
CA VAL A 2 -5.55 11.40 -14.05
C VAL A 2 -5.28 12.19 -12.76
N ILE A 3 -6.05 11.92 -11.69
CA ILE A 3 -5.85 12.61 -10.40
C ILE A 3 -4.44 12.39 -9.86
N LEU A 4 -3.89 11.18 -9.96
CA LEU A 4 -2.54 10.89 -9.48
C LEU A 4 -1.50 11.76 -10.20
N ILE A 5 -1.59 11.85 -11.54
CA ILE A 5 -0.71 12.69 -12.37
C ILE A 5 -0.87 14.17 -12.04
N LEU A 6 -2.12 14.66 -11.89
CA LEU A 6 -2.38 16.08 -11.62
C LEU A 6 -1.84 16.53 -10.27
N THR A 7 -1.69 15.63 -9.30
CA THR A 7 -1.13 15.94 -7.99
C THR A 7 0.40 15.98 -7.95
N GLU A 8 1.06 15.69 -9.07
CA GLU A 8 2.51 15.67 -9.19
C GLU A 8 3.03 16.99 -9.75
N GLN A 9 4.19 17.42 -9.23
CA GLN A 9 4.91 18.55 -9.82
C GLN A 9 5.47 18.18 -11.20
N LYS A 10 6.03 16.96 -11.33
CA LYS A 10 6.61 16.44 -12.57
C LYS A 10 5.63 15.50 -13.29
N LYS A 11 4.63 16.09 -13.94
CA LYS A 11 3.54 15.34 -14.60
C LYS A 11 4.04 14.34 -15.64
N ILE A 12 4.99 14.71 -16.49
CA ILE A 12 5.55 13.83 -17.54
C ILE A 12 6.23 12.61 -16.90
N SER A 13 7.10 12.84 -15.90
CA SER A 13 7.76 11.77 -15.15
C SER A 13 6.75 10.84 -14.48
N ALA A 14 5.67 11.40 -13.92
CA ALA A 14 4.60 10.60 -13.31
C ALA A 14 3.87 9.74 -14.34
N THR A 15 3.55 10.30 -15.51
CA THR A 15 2.94 9.54 -16.62
C THR A 15 3.84 8.39 -17.06
N ILE A 16 5.14 8.65 -17.28
CA ILE A 16 6.11 7.62 -17.67
C ILE A 16 6.16 6.51 -16.63
N VAL A 17 6.24 6.85 -15.33
CA VAL A 17 6.26 5.85 -14.25
C VAL A 17 4.99 5.01 -14.23
N ILE A 18 3.81 5.63 -14.39
CA ILE A 18 2.53 4.90 -14.43
C ILE A 18 2.48 3.94 -15.61
N LEU A 19 2.94 4.38 -16.79
CA LEU A 19 2.96 3.54 -17.99
C LEU A 19 3.97 2.39 -17.87
N LEU A 20 5.19 2.67 -17.38
CA LEU A 20 6.21 1.65 -17.17
C LEU A 20 5.77 0.61 -16.14
N SER A 21 5.28 1.06 -14.98
CA SER A 21 4.80 0.13 -13.95
C SER A 21 3.52 -0.59 -14.39
N GLY A 22 2.65 0.09 -15.13
CA GLY A 22 1.45 -0.49 -15.72
C GLY A 22 1.74 -1.59 -16.74
N PHE A 23 2.70 -1.36 -17.64
CA PHE A 23 3.16 -2.37 -18.58
C PHE A 23 3.79 -3.57 -17.86
N LEU A 24 4.65 -3.33 -16.87
CA LEU A 24 5.22 -4.39 -16.04
C LEU A 24 4.11 -5.19 -15.34
N GLY A 25 3.11 -4.51 -14.79
CA GLY A 25 1.94 -5.13 -14.18
C GLY A 25 1.14 -5.99 -15.16
N LEU A 26 0.90 -5.51 -16.37
CA LEU A 26 0.22 -6.26 -17.43
C LEU A 26 0.95 -7.56 -17.74
N VAL A 27 2.27 -7.48 -17.97
CA VAL A 27 3.10 -8.64 -18.27
C VAL A 27 3.03 -9.64 -17.12
N VAL A 28 3.22 -9.17 -15.88
CA VAL A 28 3.32 -10.04 -14.70
C VAL A 28 1.98 -10.70 -14.33
N LEU A 29 0.86 -9.98 -14.47
CA LEU A 29 -0.47 -10.51 -14.14
C LEU A 29 -0.99 -11.51 -15.19
N ASN A 30 -0.52 -11.39 -16.43
CA ASN A 30 -0.84 -12.33 -17.51
C ASN A 30 0.21 -13.46 -17.66
N PHE A 31 1.26 -13.45 -16.83
CA PHE A 31 2.24 -14.52 -16.77
C PHE A 31 1.74 -15.64 -15.85
N ASP A 32 1.97 -16.90 -16.24
CA ASP A 32 1.66 -18.05 -15.38
C ASP A 32 2.68 -18.16 -14.24
N LEU A 33 2.48 -17.34 -13.21
CA LEU A 33 3.31 -17.28 -12.01
C LEU A 33 2.45 -17.51 -10.77
N LYS A 34 2.95 -18.33 -9.86
CA LYS A 34 2.35 -18.46 -8.53
C LYS A 34 2.59 -17.16 -7.73
N GLU A 35 1.50 -16.57 -7.22
CA GLU A 35 1.52 -15.33 -6.42
C GLU A 35 2.28 -14.16 -7.10
N PRO A 36 1.86 -13.70 -8.30
CA PRO A 36 2.58 -12.70 -9.09
C PRO A 36 2.73 -11.34 -8.40
N LEU A 37 1.80 -11.03 -7.48
CA LEU A 37 1.80 -9.79 -6.72
C LEU A 37 2.96 -9.71 -5.73
N LEU A 38 3.45 -10.85 -5.21
CA LEU A 38 4.54 -10.87 -4.23
C LEU A 38 5.83 -10.27 -4.81
N PRO A 39 6.43 -10.79 -5.90
CA PRO A 39 7.63 -10.20 -6.48
C PRO A 39 7.39 -8.80 -7.05
N LEU A 40 6.22 -8.55 -7.66
CA LEU A 40 5.89 -7.27 -8.27
C LEU A 40 5.86 -6.13 -7.23
N LEU A 41 5.03 -6.28 -6.19
CA LEU A 41 4.83 -5.23 -5.19
C LEU A 41 6.04 -5.14 -4.25
N SER A 42 6.63 -6.27 -3.87
CA SER A 42 7.87 -6.28 -3.06
C SER A 42 8.99 -5.56 -3.80
N GLY A 43 9.14 -5.78 -5.11
CA GLY A 43 10.17 -5.12 -5.91
C GLY A 43 9.91 -3.61 -6.07
N LEU A 44 8.71 -3.23 -6.52
CA LEU A 44 8.35 -1.84 -6.78
C LEU A 44 8.50 -0.97 -5.53
N PHE A 45 8.07 -1.44 -4.36
CA PHE A 45 8.00 -0.63 -3.14
C PHE A 45 9.05 -1.01 -2.09
N GLY A 46 9.23 -2.30 -1.81
CA GLY A 46 10.07 -2.81 -0.72
C GLY A 46 11.54 -2.81 -1.07
N SER A 47 11.95 -3.72 -1.97
CA SER A 47 13.33 -3.92 -2.39
C SER A 47 13.96 -2.65 -2.96
N SER A 48 13.22 -1.88 -3.76
CA SER A 48 13.69 -0.58 -4.27
C SER A 48 14.08 0.38 -3.14
N SER A 49 13.27 0.46 -2.07
CA SER A 49 13.55 1.27 -0.89
C SER A 49 14.73 0.72 -0.09
N LEU A 50 14.79 -0.59 0.11
CA LEU A 50 15.85 -1.25 0.88
C LEU A 50 17.21 -1.08 0.22
N ILE A 51 17.29 -1.23 -1.10
CA ILE A 51 18.52 -1.02 -1.86
C ILE A 51 18.98 0.44 -1.76
N LEU A 52 18.07 1.41 -1.88
CA LEU A 52 18.43 2.83 -1.71
C LEU A 52 18.88 3.15 -0.29
N THR A 53 18.26 2.54 0.72
CA THR A 53 18.70 2.62 2.12
C THR A 53 20.14 2.13 2.27
N ILE A 54 20.45 0.97 1.70
CA ILE A 54 21.79 0.37 1.76
C ILE A 54 22.80 1.24 1.00
N LYS A 55 22.48 1.62 -0.24
CA LYS A 55 23.33 2.44 -1.11
C LYS A 55 23.68 3.78 -0.48
N ASN A 56 22.69 4.43 0.15
CA ASN A 56 22.87 5.77 0.71
C ASN A 56 23.30 5.74 2.20
N ASN A 57 23.59 4.56 2.76
CA ASN A 57 23.96 4.39 4.16
C ASN A 57 23.03 5.15 5.13
N VAL A 58 21.72 5.05 4.92
CA VAL A 58 20.72 5.84 5.66
C VAL A 58 20.82 5.53 7.16
N GLN A 59 20.91 6.57 7.98
CA GLN A 59 20.87 6.49 9.43
C GLN A 59 19.57 7.06 9.97
N ILE A 60 19.04 6.42 11.01
CA ILE A 60 17.83 6.88 11.68
C ILE A 60 18.22 8.02 12.64
N PRO A 61 17.59 9.21 12.53
CA PRO A 61 17.90 10.33 13.41
C PRO A 61 17.43 10.06 14.84
N LYS A 62 18.02 10.75 15.81
CA LYS A 62 17.56 10.70 17.21
C LYS A 62 16.09 11.09 17.31
N GLN A 63 15.33 10.35 18.11
CA GLN A 63 13.89 10.53 18.25
C GLN A 63 13.59 11.51 19.37
N GLU A 64 12.72 12.49 19.11
CA GLU A 64 12.27 13.48 20.10
C GLU A 64 10.80 13.27 20.41
N PHE A 65 10.48 13.15 21.70
CA PHE A 65 9.10 12.98 22.16
C PHE A 65 8.46 14.35 22.40
N THR A 66 7.67 14.80 21.43
CA THR A 66 6.88 16.02 21.56
C THR A 66 5.40 15.69 21.70
N SER A 67 4.70 16.43 22.56
CA SER A 67 3.24 16.43 22.55
C SER A 67 2.78 17.25 21.36
N SER A 68 1.84 16.71 20.57
CA SER A 68 1.26 17.46 19.46
C SER A 68 -0.24 17.42 19.52
N LYS A 69 -0.84 18.59 19.33
CA LYS A 69 -2.25 18.68 18.96
C LYS A 69 -2.38 18.29 17.49
N ILE A 70 -3.36 17.45 17.18
CA ILE A 70 -3.74 17.06 15.83
C ILE A 70 -5.09 17.71 15.56
N ASN A 71 -5.26 18.33 14.40
CA ASN A 71 -6.58 18.76 13.95
C ASN A 71 -7.27 17.55 13.32
N TYR A 72 -8.28 17.00 13.99
CA TYR A 72 -8.95 15.78 13.54
C TYR A 72 -9.97 16.02 12.42
N PHE A 73 -10.52 17.23 12.29
CA PHE A 73 -11.64 17.48 11.38
C PHE A 73 -11.26 17.23 9.92
N LYS A 74 -10.19 17.88 9.45
CA LYS A 74 -9.69 17.73 8.07
C LYS A 74 -9.37 16.27 7.70
N PRO A 75 -8.56 15.53 8.47
CA PRO A 75 -8.24 14.16 8.12
C PRO A 75 -9.43 13.20 8.22
N ILE A 76 -10.38 13.44 9.13
CA ILE A 76 -11.65 12.68 9.16
C ILE A 76 -12.42 12.89 7.87
N LEU A 77 -12.64 14.15 7.47
CA LEU A 77 -13.37 14.48 6.25
C LEU A 77 -12.72 13.86 5.01
N GLY A 78 -11.39 14.01 4.87
CA GLY A 78 -10.65 13.41 3.76
C GLY A 78 -10.76 11.89 3.72
N SER A 79 -10.69 11.23 4.87
CA SER A 79 -10.81 9.77 4.96
C SER A 79 -12.21 9.28 4.60
N LEU A 80 -13.26 9.97 5.09
CA LEU A 80 -14.67 9.62 4.81
C LEU A 80 -15.01 9.74 3.32
N ILE A 81 -14.44 10.72 2.62
CA ILE A 81 -14.68 10.90 1.18
C ILE A 81 -13.90 9.85 0.35
N ALA A 82 -12.62 9.63 0.67
CA ALA A 82 -11.75 8.82 -0.17
C ALA A 82 -11.87 7.30 0.07
N SER A 83 -12.21 6.87 1.28
CA SER A 83 -12.25 5.46 1.64
C SER A 83 -13.35 4.66 0.93
N PRO A 84 -14.59 5.15 0.76
CA PRO A 84 -15.60 4.45 -0.03
C PRO A 84 -15.14 4.23 -1.48
N LEU A 85 -14.55 5.25 -2.10
CA LEU A 85 -14.08 5.17 -3.49
C LEU A 85 -13.06 4.03 -3.65
N CYS A 86 -12.05 3.97 -2.80
CA CYS A 86 -11.03 2.92 -2.91
C CYS A 86 -11.47 1.59 -2.30
N GLY A 87 -12.48 1.58 -1.43
CA GLY A 87 -13.07 0.37 -0.87
C GLY A 87 -13.93 -0.40 -1.86
N PHE A 88 -14.48 0.28 -2.87
CA PHE A 88 -15.31 -0.32 -3.93
C PHE A 88 -14.60 -0.46 -5.28
N LEU A 89 -13.65 0.42 -5.60
CA LEU A 89 -12.96 0.39 -6.89
C LEU A 89 -11.79 -0.62 -6.90
N PRO A 90 -11.65 -1.43 -7.96
CA PRO A 90 -10.53 -2.35 -8.11
C PRO A 90 -9.20 -1.59 -8.35
N GLY A 91 -8.08 -2.20 -7.95
CA GLY A 91 -6.73 -1.67 -8.16
C GLY A 91 -6.36 -0.47 -7.28
N LEU A 92 -7.27 0.02 -6.43
CA LEU A 92 -7.02 1.07 -5.46
C LEU A 92 -6.99 0.51 -4.05
N GLY A 93 -6.01 0.98 -3.26
CA GLY A 93 -5.84 0.59 -1.87
C GLY A 93 -5.91 1.78 -0.93
N SER A 94 -5.75 1.51 0.36
CA SER A 94 -5.82 2.51 1.42
C SER A 94 -4.76 3.61 1.30
N SER A 95 -3.55 3.30 0.80
CA SER A 95 -2.53 4.33 0.52
C SER A 95 -2.99 5.32 -0.56
N GLN A 96 -3.75 4.86 -1.56
CA GLN A 96 -4.30 5.74 -2.60
C GLN A 96 -5.46 6.56 -2.07
N ALA A 97 -6.35 5.94 -1.29
CA ALA A 97 -7.38 6.66 -0.56
C ALA A 97 -6.78 7.75 0.34
N ALA A 98 -5.63 7.49 0.99
CA ALA A 98 -5.00 8.48 1.84
C ALA A 98 -4.45 9.66 1.05
N VAL A 99 -3.84 9.42 -0.12
CA VAL A 99 -3.40 10.49 -1.03
C VAL A 99 -4.60 11.29 -1.54
N LEU A 100 -5.65 10.63 -2.03
CA LEU A 100 -6.88 11.29 -2.48
C LEU A 100 -7.54 12.11 -1.37
N GLY A 101 -7.72 11.52 -0.19
CA GLY A 101 -8.27 12.21 0.98
C GLY A 101 -7.44 13.43 1.35
N ASN A 102 -6.11 13.34 1.25
CA ASN A 102 -5.23 14.47 1.52
C ASN A 102 -5.31 15.58 0.45
N THR A 103 -5.62 15.25 -0.81
CA THR A 103 -5.84 16.29 -1.84
C THR A 103 -7.05 17.17 -1.54
N VAL A 104 -8.09 16.58 -0.94
CA VAL A 104 -9.30 17.29 -0.52
C VAL A 104 -9.07 18.02 0.81
N ALA A 105 -8.52 17.31 1.80
CA ALA A 105 -8.41 17.81 3.17
C ALA A 105 -7.21 18.75 3.42
N LYS A 106 -6.15 18.67 2.60
CA LYS A 106 -4.89 19.43 2.73
C LYS A 106 -4.34 19.38 4.16
N THR A 107 -4.00 18.16 4.60
CA THR A 107 -3.52 17.90 5.96
C THR A 107 -2.02 18.15 6.09
N ASP A 108 -1.59 18.58 7.28
CA ASP A 108 -0.17 18.64 7.64
C ASP A 108 0.38 17.23 7.91
N LYS A 109 1.70 17.09 8.09
CA LYS A 109 2.35 15.79 8.26
C LYS A 109 1.74 14.94 9.39
N LYS A 110 1.36 15.54 10.52
CA LYS A 110 0.83 14.80 11.67
C LYS A 110 -0.62 14.37 11.42
N SER A 111 -1.44 15.28 10.90
CA SER A 111 -2.82 14.95 10.51
C SER A 111 -2.87 13.96 9.35
N PHE A 112 -1.87 13.94 8.45
CA PHE A 112 -1.75 12.94 7.39
C PHE A 112 -1.53 11.53 7.94
N LEU A 113 -0.74 11.36 9.01
CA LEU A 113 -0.59 10.06 9.67
C LEU A 113 -1.90 9.57 10.27
N PHE A 114 -2.67 10.48 10.88
CA PHE A 114 -4.02 10.15 11.36
C PHE A 114 -4.96 9.78 10.20
N LEU A 115 -4.95 10.55 9.11
CA LEU A 115 -5.71 10.28 7.88
C LEU A 115 -5.38 8.89 7.34
N LEU A 116 -4.10 8.53 7.23
CA LEU A 116 -3.65 7.24 6.74
C LEU A 116 -4.17 6.08 7.60
N GLY A 117 -4.09 6.20 8.93
CA GLY A 117 -4.61 5.20 9.86
C GLY A 117 -6.13 5.02 9.74
N LEU A 118 -6.87 6.13 9.75
CA LEU A 118 -8.33 6.11 9.60
C LEU A 118 -8.76 5.56 8.23
N THR A 119 -8.03 5.91 7.17
CA THR A 119 -8.29 5.41 5.83
C THR A 119 -8.07 3.90 5.72
N ASN A 120 -7.00 3.36 6.32
CA ASN A 120 -6.79 1.90 6.39
C ASN A 120 -7.97 1.19 7.03
N PHE A 121 -8.46 1.71 8.17
CA PHE A 121 -9.60 1.16 8.88
C PHE A 121 -10.89 1.20 8.04
N LEU A 122 -11.21 2.37 7.48
CA LEU A 122 -12.43 2.56 6.69
C LEU A 122 -12.42 1.74 5.39
N VAL A 123 -11.30 1.72 4.66
CA VAL A 123 -11.17 0.91 3.44
C VAL A 123 -11.38 -0.57 3.73
N MET A 124 -10.95 -1.07 4.88
CA MET A 124 -11.22 -2.47 5.26
C MET A 124 -12.72 -2.72 5.47
N GLY A 125 -13.42 -1.84 6.19
CA GLY A 125 -14.87 -1.93 6.35
C GLY A 125 -15.63 -1.87 5.02
N PHE A 126 -15.27 -0.92 4.15
CA PHE A 126 -15.87 -0.80 2.81
C PHE A 126 -15.53 -1.98 1.89
N SER A 127 -14.34 -2.58 2.01
CA SER A 127 -13.98 -3.78 1.24
C SER A 127 -14.90 -4.96 1.58
N PHE A 128 -15.23 -5.17 2.86
CA PHE A 128 -16.20 -6.20 3.25
C PHE A 128 -17.64 -5.85 2.86
N LEU A 129 -18.00 -4.57 2.89
CA LEU A 129 -19.29 -4.13 2.33
C LEU A 129 -19.35 -4.40 0.82
N SER A 130 -18.25 -4.22 0.09
CA SER A 130 -18.13 -4.58 -1.33
C SER A 130 -18.26 -6.09 -1.54
N VAL A 131 -17.66 -6.92 -0.69
CA VAL A 131 -17.87 -8.38 -0.78
C VAL A 131 -19.35 -8.72 -0.56
N TYR A 132 -19.99 -8.14 0.44
CA TYR A 132 -21.41 -8.39 0.73
C TYR A 132 -22.36 -7.92 -0.38
N THR A 133 -22.11 -6.74 -0.95
CA THR A 133 -23.05 -6.11 -1.90
C THR A 133 -22.84 -6.51 -3.35
N ILE A 134 -21.59 -6.75 -3.76
CA ILE A 134 -21.25 -7.03 -5.17
C ILE A 134 -20.41 -8.30 -5.35
N SER A 135 -20.22 -9.10 -4.29
CA SER A 135 -19.48 -10.37 -4.32
C SER A 135 -18.05 -10.26 -4.86
N LYS A 136 -17.40 -9.10 -4.64
CA LYS A 136 -16.01 -8.85 -5.05
C LYS A 136 -15.17 -8.33 -3.89
N GLY A 137 -14.13 -9.08 -3.53
CA GLY A 137 -13.06 -8.61 -2.64
C GLY A 137 -12.21 -7.52 -3.27
N ARG A 138 -11.98 -6.43 -2.55
CA ARG A 138 -11.16 -5.28 -2.99
C ARG A 138 -9.82 -5.16 -2.26
N THR A 139 -9.63 -5.96 -1.22
CA THR A 139 -8.39 -6.08 -0.47
C THR A 139 -8.02 -7.55 -0.34
N GLY A 140 -6.73 -7.86 -0.19
CA GLY A 140 -6.27 -9.25 -0.03
C GLY A 140 -6.93 -9.97 1.14
N VAL A 141 -7.16 -9.27 2.26
CA VAL A 141 -7.88 -9.81 3.43
C VAL A 141 -9.33 -10.14 3.08
N ALA A 142 -10.03 -9.26 2.37
CA ALA A 142 -11.42 -9.49 1.98
C ALA A 142 -11.54 -10.65 0.98
N VAL A 143 -10.60 -10.77 0.04
CA VAL A 143 -10.52 -11.91 -0.88
C VAL A 143 -10.28 -13.20 -0.11
N ALA A 144 -9.31 -13.24 0.81
CA ALA A 144 -9.03 -14.43 1.61
C ALA A 144 -10.24 -14.86 2.46
N VAL A 145 -10.91 -13.94 3.14
CA VAL A 145 -12.12 -14.24 3.90
C VAL A 145 -13.25 -14.72 2.98
N GLN A 146 -13.42 -14.10 1.80
CA GLN A 146 -14.40 -14.54 0.81
C GLN A 146 -14.10 -15.97 0.32
N THR A 147 -12.83 -16.35 0.15
CA THR A 147 -12.48 -17.74 -0.22
C THR A 147 -12.77 -18.76 0.89
N ILE A 148 -12.77 -18.33 2.15
CA ILE A 148 -13.03 -19.20 3.30
C ILE A 148 -14.54 -19.33 3.57
N LEU A 149 -15.26 -18.21 3.55
CA LEU A 149 -16.68 -18.14 3.92
C LEU A 149 -17.62 -18.28 2.72
N GLY A 150 -17.13 -18.08 1.49
CA GLY A 150 -17.97 -17.99 0.30
C GLY A 150 -18.77 -16.70 0.25
N GLU A 151 -20.09 -16.81 0.07
CA GLU A 151 -20.99 -15.66 0.07
C GLU A 151 -21.23 -15.15 1.50
N ILE A 152 -20.90 -13.87 1.73
CA ILE A 152 -21.06 -13.25 3.03
C ILE A 152 -22.53 -12.86 3.22
N ASN A 153 -23.16 -13.37 4.27
CA ASN A 153 -24.51 -12.95 4.65
C ASN A 153 -24.51 -11.75 5.61
N LYS A 154 -25.70 -11.22 5.94
CA LYS A 154 -25.84 -10.03 6.81
C LYS A 154 -25.25 -10.23 8.22
N LYS A 155 -25.34 -11.44 8.78
CA LYS A 155 -24.83 -11.74 10.12
C LYS A 155 -23.30 -11.74 10.12
N GLU A 156 -22.70 -12.37 9.13
CA GLU A 156 -21.24 -12.40 8.94
C GLU A 156 -20.69 -11.01 8.65
N LEU A 157 -21.36 -10.19 7.82
CA LEU A 157 -20.95 -8.81 7.61
C LEU A 157 -20.93 -8.03 8.93
N PHE A 158 -22.00 -8.16 9.74
CA PHE A 158 -22.06 -7.47 11.03
C PHE A 158 -20.95 -7.93 11.99
N LEU A 159 -20.70 -9.24 12.04
CA LEU A 159 -19.58 -9.81 12.79
C LEU A 159 -18.24 -9.23 12.33
N LEU A 160 -17.99 -9.20 11.02
CA LEU A 160 -16.76 -8.67 10.44
C LEU A 160 -16.58 -7.19 10.78
N LEU A 161 -17.63 -6.37 10.74
CA LEU A 161 -17.57 -4.96 11.14
C LEU A 161 -17.23 -4.79 12.62
N ILE A 162 -17.79 -5.63 13.50
CA ILE A 162 -17.43 -5.64 14.93
C ILE A 162 -15.96 -6.04 15.11
N VAL A 163 -15.51 -7.09 14.44
CA VAL A 163 -14.11 -7.56 14.52
C VAL A 163 -13.15 -6.47 14.05
N ILE A 164 -13.47 -5.76 12.97
CA ILE A 164 -12.67 -4.64 12.47
C ILE A 164 -12.62 -3.52 13.51
N LEU A 165 -13.75 -3.15 14.12
CA LEU A 165 -13.81 -2.13 15.16
C LEU A 165 -12.94 -2.48 16.37
N ILE A 166 -13.11 -3.69 16.91
CA ILE A 166 -12.35 -4.18 18.07
C ILE A 166 -10.86 -4.27 17.73
N SER A 167 -10.52 -4.85 16.58
CA SER A 167 -9.14 -5.00 16.12
C SER A 167 -8.47 -3.64 15.90
N GLY A 168 -9.20 -2.65 15.37
CA GLY A 168 -8.73 -1.28 15.20
C GLY A 168 -8.41 -0.59 16.55
N ILE A 169 -9.26 -0.75 17.56
CA ILE A 169 -9.03 -0.22 18.91
C ILE A 169 -7.79 -0.87 19.53
N ILE A 170 -7.68 -2.20 19.48
CA ILE A 170 -6.53 -2.94 20.00
C ILE A 170 -5.25 -2.51 19.27
N ALA A 171 -5.30 -2.44 17.94
CA ALA A 171 -4.17 -2.03 17.11
C ALA A 171 -3.72 -0.60 17.43
N PHE A 172 -4.63 0.34 17.73
CA PHE A 172 -4.26 1.70 18.12
C PHE A 172 -3.42 1.72 19.40
N PHE A 173 -3.87 1.05 20.46
CA PHE A 173 -3.14 1.00 21.73
C PHE A 173 -1.81 0.25 21.61
N LEU A 174 -1.81 -0.88 20.88
CA LEU A 174 -0.58 -1.63 20.60
C LEU A 174 0.41 -0.81 19.79
N THR A 175 -0.03 -0.14 18.72
CA THR A 175 0.82 0.70 17.89
C THR A 175 1.42 1.83 18.71
N LYS A 176 0.64 2.50 19.58
CA LYS A 176 1.15 3.55 20.47
C LYS A 176 2.24 3.03 21.41
N LYS A 177 2.03 1.86 22.03
CA LYS A 177 2.99 1.24 22.94
C LYS A 177 4.28 0.81 22.20
N LEU A 178 4.13 0.10 21.08
CA LEU A 178 5.25 -0.40 20.27
C LEU A 178 6.04 0.74 19.64
N ALA A 179 5.38 1.78 19.12
CA ALA A 179 6.04 2.93 18.54
C ALA A 179 6.95 3.64 19.55
N LYS A 180 6.53 3.78 20.82
CA LYS A 180 7.37 4.35 21.88
C LYS A 180 8.60 3.48 22.16
N ILE A 181 8.41 2.17 22.30
CA ILE A 181 9.50 1.21 22.57
C ILE A 181 10.52 1.22 21.42
N ILE A 182 10.03 1.16 20.19
CA ILE A 182 10.87 1.18 18.99
C ILE A 182 11.59 2.52 18.91
N ALA A 183 10.90 3.66 19.04
CA ALA A 183 11.51 4.98 18.95
C ALA A 183 12.65 5.20 19.96
N THR A 184 12.57 4.62 21.17
CA THR A 184 13.66 4.70 22.15
C THR A 184 14.88 3.86 21.77
N LYS A 185 14.68 2.71 21.11
CA LYS A 185 15.76 1.74 20.82
C LYS A 185 16.29 1.82 19.39
N ILE A 186 15.57 2.47 18.48
CA ILE A 186 15.86 2.42 17.04
C ILE A 186 17.23 2.99 16.68
N ASN A 187 17.74 3.95 17.46
CA ASN A 187 19.05 4.56 17.26
C ASN A 187 20.22 3.61 17.57
N GLU A 188 19.98 2.57 18.36
CA GLU A 188 21.00 1.57 18.72
C GLU A 188 21.12 0.47 17.66
N ILE A 189 20.16 0.38 16.74
CA ILE A 189 20.11 -0.69 15.75
C ILE A 189 20.75 -0.22 14.45
N ASN A 190 21.65 -1.04 13.92
CA ASN A 190 22.21 -0.81 12.60
C ASN A 190 21.12 -1.03 11.53
N TYR A 191 20.57 0.07 11.03
CA TYR A 191 19.50 0.07 10.03
C TYR A 191 19.90 -0.64 8.73
N LEU A 192 21.18 -0.62 8.36
CA LEU A 192 21.68 -1.32 7.17
C LEU A 192 21.61 -2.85 7.33
N LYS A 193 21.91 -3.37 8.53
CA LYS A 193 21.76 -4.81 8.82
C LYS A 193 20.30 -5.24 8.71
N ILE A 194 19.35 -4.46 9.24
CA ILE A 194 17.92 -4.73 9.08
C ILE A 194 17.54 -4.72 7.59
N ALA A 195 18.00 -3.70 6.85
CA ALA A 195 17.65 -3.55 5.44
C ALA A 195 18.17 -4.72 4.60
N LEU A 196 19.42 -5.13 4.81
CA LEU A 196 20.04 -6.26 4.13
C LEU A 196 19.33 -7.58 4.49
N PHE A 197 19.08 -7.83 5.78
CA PHE A 197 18.34 -9.00 6.23
C PHE A 197 16.95 -9.08 5.60
N THR A 198 16.21 -7.96 5.58
CA THR A 198 14.87 -7.90 4.98
C THR A 198 14.93 -8.17 3.48
N LEU A 199 15.93 -7.64 2.76
CA LEU A 199 16.11 -7.87 1.33
C LEU A 199 16.40 -9.35 1.01
N ILE A 200 17.27 -9.98 1.80
CA ILE A 200 17.59 -11.41 1.68
C ILE A 200 16.33 -12.25 1.95
N LEU A 201 15.61 -11.96 3.04
CA LEU A 201 14.39 -12.66 3.40
C LEU A 201 13.32 -12.53 2.30
N LEU A 202 13.10 -11.33 1.78
CA LEU A 202 12.17 -11.10 0.67
C LEU A 202 12.57 -11.87 -0.59
N SER A 203 13.87 -11.94 -0.89
CA SER A 203 14.37 -12.70 -2.04
C SER A 203 14.13 -14.20 -1.85
N ILE A 204 14.44 -14.74 -0.66
CA ILE A 204 14.20 -16.16 -0.33
C ILE A 204 12.70 -16.47 -0.40
N LEU A 205 11.85 -15.66 0.22
CA LEU A 205 10.39 -15.86 0.18
C LEU A 205 9.85 -15.81 -1.24
N THR A 206 10.35 -14.88 -2.06
CA THR A 206 9.96 -14.80 -3.47
C THR A 206 10.38 -16.05 -4.24
N LEU A 207 11.60 -16.56 -4.02
CA LEU A 207 12.07 -17.79 -4.65
C LEU A 207 11.23 -19.01 -4.24
N LEU A 208 10.88 -19.12 -2.96
CA LEU A 208 10.10 -20.24 -2.43
C LEU A 208 8.64 -20.23 -2.90
N VAL A 209 8.03 -19.05 -3.01
CA VAL A 209 6.60 -18.92 -3.33
C VAL A 209 6.36 -18.83 -4.83
N SER A 210 7.15 -18.03 -5.54
CA SER A 210 6.97 -17.70 -6.96
C SER A 210 8.04 -18.30 -7.88
N GLY A 211 9.00 -19.05 -7.32
CA GLY A 211 10.06 -19.71 -8.09
C GLY A 211 11.09 -18.74 -8.67
N PHE A 212 11.92 -19.27 -9.58
CA PHE A 212 12.99 -18.49 -10.21
C PHE A 212 12.47 -17.31 -11.04
N MET A 213 11.36 -17.48 -11.77
CA MET A 213 10.72 -16.39 -12.50
C MET A 213 10.28 -15.25 -11.57
N GLY A 214 9.85 -15.56 -10.35
CA GLY A 214 9.56 -14.57 -9.32
C GLY A 214 10.75 -13.67 -9.01
N ILE A 215 11.97 -14.22 -8.97
CA ILE A 215 13.19 -13.41 -8.74
C ILE A 215 13.46 -12.45 -9.89
N LEU A 216 13.28 -12.88 -11.14
CA LEU A 216 13.45 -12.00 -12.30
C LEU A 216 12.44 -10.84 -12.27
N ILE A 217 11.19 -11.13 -11.91
CA ILE A 217 10.15 -10.10 -11.73
C ILE A 217 10.50 -9.17 -10.56
N LEU A 218 10.98 -9.71 -9.44
CA LEU A 218 11.43 -8.92 -8.30
C LEU A 218 12.53 -7.93 -8.71
N ILE A 219 13.50 -8.38 -9.51
CA ILE A 219 14.60 -7.54 -10.02
C ILE A 219 14.06 -6.44 -10.95
N ALA A 220 13.25 -6.80 -11.95
CA ALA A 220 12.67 -5.83 -12.89
C ALA A 220 11.80 -4.77 -12.18
N SER A 221 11.00 -5.23 -11.21
CA SER A 221 10.16 -4.39 -10.35
C SER A 221 11.01 -3.47 -9.46
N THR A 222 12.12 -3.98 -8.94
CA THR A 222 13.06 -3.21 -8.13
C THR A 222 13.69 -2.08 -8.92
N PHE A 223 14.16 -2.34 -10.15
CA PHE A 223 14.70 -1.30 -11.02
C PHE A 223 13.65 -0.25 -11.38
N THR A 224 12.42 -0.69 -11.70
CA THR A 224 11.30 0.23 -11.95
C THR A 224 11.01 1.11 -10.74
N GLY A 225 11.08 0.53 -9.53
CA GLY A 225 10.90 1.27 -8.29
C GLY A 225 12.00 2.29 -8.01
N ILE A 226 13.27 1.89 -8.21
CA ILE A 226 14.42 2.80 -8.08
C ILE A 226 14.31 3.95 -9.09
N TYR A 227 13.92 3.65 -10.34
CA TYR A 227 13.70 4.66 -11.38
C TYR A 227 12.63 5.68 -10.95
N CYS A 228 11.47 5.22 -10.47
CA CYS A 228 10.43 6.10 -9.92
C CYS A 228 10.96 7.02 -8.81
N ILE A 229 11.70 6.47 -7.86
CA ILE A 229 12.24 7.24 -6.72
C ILE A 229 13.26 8.27 -7.21
N SER A 230 14.12 7.91 -8.18
CA SER A 230 15.13 8.80 -8.75
C SER A 230 14.54 10.05 -9.44
N LEU A 231 13.32 9.94 -9.97
CA LEU A 231 12.61 11.04 -10.62
C LEU A 231 11.95 12.03 -9.64
N ASN A 232 11.93 11.73 -8.33
CA ASN A 232 11.21 12.50 -7.30
C ASN A 232 9.69 12.60 -7.56
N VAL A 233 9.07 11.54 -8.08
CA VAL A 233 7.61 11.43 -8.16
C VAL A 233 7.10 10.53 -7.04
N LYS A 234 5.84 10.70 -6.60
CA LYS A 234 5.30 9.88 -5.49
C LYS A 234 5.23 8.42 -5.91
N ARG A 235 5.61 7.55 -4.98
CA ARG A 235 5.60 6.09 -5.14
C ARG A 235 4.22 5.53 -5.47
N THR A 236 3.16 6.23 -5.07
CA THR A 236 1.77 5.87 -5.41
C THR A 236 1.53 5.74 -6.91
N ASN A 237 2.30 6.42 -7.76
CA ASN A 237 2.21 6.28 -9.22
C ASN A 237 2.59 4.88 -9.69
N MET A 238 3.43 4.15 -8.94
CA MET A 238 3.80 2.77 -9.29
C MET A 238 2.61 1.80 -9.24
N MET A 239 1.53 2.13 -8.51
CA MET A 239 0.28 1.35 -8.53
C MET A 239 -0.42 1.35 -9.90
N GLY A 240 0.10 2.10 -10.89
CA GLY A 240 -0.16 1.85 -12.30
C GLY A 240 -0.07 0.36 -12.66
N SER A 241 0.80 -0.39 -11.98
CA SER A 241 0.96 -1.85 -12.12
C SER A 241 -0.28 -2.68 -11.80
N LEU A 242 -1.26 -2.15 -11.07
CA LEU A 242 -2.56 -2.80 -10.87
C LEU A 242 -3.67 -2.04 -11.58
N ILE A 243 -3.63 -0.71 -11.54
CA ILE A 243 -4.69 0.14 -12.07
C ILE A 243 -4.79 -0.01 -13.59
N LEU A 244 -3.67 0.00 -14.32
CA LEU A 244 -3.69 -0.08 -15.77
C LEU A 244 -4.16 -1.46 -16.28
N PRO A 245 -3.63 -2.60 -15.78
CA PRO A 245 -4.19 -3.91 -16.11
C PRO A 245 -5.68 -4.03 -15.81
N THR A 246 -6.12 -3.54 -14.64
CA THR A 246 -7.53 -3.58 -14.24
C THR A 246 -8.39 -2.80 -15.23
N ILE A 247 -7.96 -1.60 -15.63
CA ILE A 247 -8.69 -0.79 -16.62
C ILE A 247 -8.81 -1.55 -17.95
N LEU A 248 -7.72 -2.12 -18.44
CA LEU A 248 -7.72 -2.86 -19.71
C LEU A 248 -8.61 -4.10 -19.66
N PHE A 249 -8.55 -4.86 -18.57
CA PHE A 249 -9.42 -6.00 -18.33
C PHE A 249 -10.91 -5.63 -18.40
N TYR A 250 -11.33 -4.55 -17.73
CA TYR A 250 -12.73 -4.10 -17.78
C TYR A 250 -13.14 -3.48 -19.12
N PHE A 251 -12.20 -3.04 -19.94
CA PHE A 251 -12.46 -2.62 -21.33
C PHE A 251 -12.40 -3.78 -22.34
N GLY A 252 -12.12 -5.02 -21.89
CA GLY A 252 -12.02 -6.20 -22.77
C GLY A 252 -10.73 -6.26 -23.60
N LEU A 253 -9.68 -5.55 -23.16
CA LEU A 253 -8.38 -5.44 -23.82
C LEU A 253 -7.24 -6.16 -23.08
N GLY A 254 -7.56 -6.84 -21.97
CA GLY A 254 -6.60 -7.40 -21.02
C GLY A 254 -6.65 -8.91 -20.89
#